data_AF-A0A926AVP3-F1
#
_entry.id   AF-A0A926AVP3-F1
#
_cell.length_a   1.000
_cell.length_b   1.000
_cell.length_c   1.000
_cell.angle_alpha   90.00
_cell.angle_beta   90.00
_cell.angle_gamma   90.00
#
_symmetry.space_group_name_H-M   'P 1'
#
loop_
_entity.id
_entity.type
_entity.pdbx_description
1 polymer ?
#
loop_
_entity_poly.entity_id
_entity_poly.type
_entity_poly.pdbx_seq_one_letter_code
_entity_poly.pdbx_strand_id
1 'polypeptide(L)'
;VGYPDKVNLAWDANDMRLALVWHGAFIDASRHWNGRGQGFEAPLGDHLIELAPNAPLAKLASPNDPWPTTLARESGFRFLGYKLDAKQQPTFRYSFSGVTVEDQPTPLKADGQPFASLRRTLTVAGSATEPLYYRAAVASKIEKLAEGEYKLDGFWTMKLNATNNNGGEAATLRQAGGKWELLVPVNLSGGKAVLTQDYMW
;
A
#
# COMPACT_ATOMS: atom_id res chain seq x y z
N VAL A 1 -0.07 -13.50 -2.05
CA VAL A 1 -1.49 -13.72 -2.39
C VAL A 1 -1.57 -13.76 -3.90
N GLY A 2 -2.16 -14.82 -4.48
CA GLY A 2 -2.38 -14.90 -5.92
C GLY A 2 -3.88 -14.91 -6.22
N TYR A 3 -4.35 -13.98 -7.03
CA TYR A 3 -5.76 -13.92 -7.43
C TYR A 3 -5.98 -14.70 -8.74
N PRO A 4 -7.17 -15.30 -8.94
CA PRO A 4 -7.52 -16.00 -10.18
C PRO A 4 -7.37 -15.14 -11.45
N ASP A 5 -7.55 -13.83 -11.33
CA ASP A 5 -7.42 -12.86 -12.43
C ASP A 5 -5.96 -12.53 -12.82
N LYS A 6 -5.02 -13.38 -12.41
CA LYS A 6 -3.58 -13.32 -12.73
C LYS A 6 -2.89 -12.06 -12.21
N VAL A 7 -3.42 -11.43 -11.17
CA VAL A 7 -2.72 -10.41 -10.38
C VAL A 7 -2.32 -11.01 -9.05
N ASN A 8 -1.08 -10.81 -8.67
CA ASN A 8 -0.46 -11.37 -7.49
C ASN A 8 0.13 -10.23 -6.66
N LEU A 9 0.28 -10.48 -5.35
CA LEU A 9 0.92 -9.53 -4.45
C LEU A 9 1.71 -10.20 -3.33
N ALA A 10 2.65 -9.44 -2.79
CA ALA A 10 3.35 -9.71 -1.54
C ALA A 10 2.95 -8.63 -0.53
N TRP A 11 2.37 -9.06 0.59
CA TRP A 11 2.08 -8.19 1.73
C TRP A 11 3.07 -8.51 2.84
N ASP A 12 3.80 -7.50 3.30
CA ASP A 12 4.90 -7.61 4.23
C ASP A 12 4.38 -7.36 5.66
N ALA A 13 4.30 -8.43 6.45
CA ALA A 13 3.86 -8.38 7.83
C ALA A 13 4.91 -7.86 8.81
N ASN A 14 6.16 -7.62 8.39
CA ASN A 14 7.13 -6.93 9.24
C ASN A 14 6.90 -5.43 9.24
N ASP A 15 6.57 -4.87 8.06
CA ASP A 15 6.34 -3.43 7.87
C ASP A 15 4.86 -3.02 7.68
N MET A 16 3.92 -3.97 7.68
CA MET A 16 2.48 -3.74 7.44
C MET A 16 2.17 -3.07 6.09
N ARG A 17 2.92 -3.44 5.05
CA ARG A 17 2.86 -2.78 3.73
C ARG A 17 2.54 -3.76 2.61
N LEU A 18 1.89 -3.26 1.56
CA LEU A 18 1.90 -3.92 0.27
C LEU A 18 3.28 -3.69 -0.35
N ALA A 19 4.06 -4.75 -0.53
CA ALA A 19 5.46 -4.66 -0.96
C ALA A 19 5.62 -4.80 -2.46
N LEU A 20 4.93 -5.79 -3.06
CA LEU A 20 5.03 -6.12 -4.48
C LEU A 20 3.65 -6.38 -5.06
N VAL A 21 3.46 -6.02 -6.32
CA VAL A 21 2.31 -6.42 -7.14
C VAL A 21 2.83 -6.84 -8.52
N TRP A 22 2.34 -7.94 -9.08
CA TRP A 22 2.79 -8.43 -10.40
C TRP A 22 1.71 -9.25 -11.10
N HIS A 23 1.92 -9.57 -12.38
CA HIS A 23 1.00 -10.35 -13.19
C HIS A 23 1.53 -11.73 -13.57
N GLY A 24 0.63 -12.66 -13.85
CA GLY A 24 0.97 -13.95 -14.44
C GLY A 24 1.47 -14.97 -13.41
N ALA A 25 2.63 -15.57 -13.67
CA ALA A 25 3.18 -16.65 -12.85
C ALA A 25 3.41 -16.19 -11.40
N PHE A 26 3.11 -17.06 -10.43
CA PHE A 26 3.14 -16.69 -9.01
C PHE A 26 4.56 -16.72 -8.44
N ILE A 27 4.96 -17.82 -7.79
CA ILE A 27 6.30 -18.06 -7.27
C ILE A 27 6.68 -19.53 -7.48
N ASP A 28 7.96 -19.86 -7.59
CA ASP A 28 8.46 -21.21 -7.40
C ASP A 28 8.97 -21.36 -5.96
N ALA A 29 8.24 -22.10 -5.14
CA ALA A 29 8.61 -22.32 -3.74
C ALA A 29 9.59 -23.49 -3.54
N SER A 30 10.07 -24.14 -4.61
CA SER A 30 10.93 -25.34 -4.56
C SER A 30 12.19 -25.12 -3.73
N ARG A 31 12.78 -23.92 -3.78
CA ARG A 31 13.93 -23.51 -2.98
C ARG A 31 13.70 -23.66 -1.48
N HIS A 32 12.48 -23.49 -1.01
CA HIS A 32 12.11 -23.55 0.40
C HIS A 32 11.68 -24.93 0.90
N TRP A 33 11.57 -25.93 0.01
CA TRP A 33 11.21 -27.30 0.40
C TRP A 33 12.36 -28.05 1.07
N ASN A 34 13.60 -27.68 0.73
CA ASN A 34 14.81 -28.31 1.28
C ASN A 34 15.31 -27.63 2.58
N GLY A 35 14.68 -26.55 3.01
CA GLY A 35 15.04 -25.85 4.24
C GLY A 35 14.33 -24.50 4.41
N ARG A 36 14.17 -24.08 5.67
CA ARG A 36 13.65 -22.74 6.00
C ARG A 36 14.77 -21.71 5.91
N GLY A 37 14.43 -20.46 5.60
CA GLY A 37 15.39 -19.35 5.62
C GLY A 37 16.31 -19.23 4.42
N GLN A 38 15.97 -19.84 3.28
CA GLN A 38 16.79 -19.80 2.05
C GLN A 38 16.82 -18.42 1.34
N GLY A 39 16.36 -17.36 2.00
CA GLY A 39 16.37 -15.99 1.47
C GLY A 39 15.10 -15.60 0.73
N PHE A 40 15.22 -14.54 -0.07
CA PHE A 40 14.14 -13.97 -0.88
C PHE A 40 13.83 -14.86 -2.09
N GLU A 41 12.55 -15.07 -2.35
CA GLU A 41 12.02 -15.75 -3.54
C GLU A 41 11.33 -14.71 -4.42
N ALA A 42 11.85 -14.52 -5.63
CA ALA A 42 11.36 -13.48 -6.52
C ALA A 42 10.04 -13.91 -7.20
N PRO A 43 9.18 -12.95 -7.56
CA PRO A 43 8.06 -13.22 -8.46
C PRO A 43 8.52 -13.88 -9.77
N LEU A 44 7.77 -14.87 -10.26
CA LEU A 44 8.03 -15.49 -11.57
C LEU A 44 7.35 -14.78 -12.74
N GLY A 45 6.41 -13.88 -12.43
CA GLY A 45 5.58 -13.24 -13.41
C GLY A 45 6.14 -11.92 -13.94
N ASP A 46 5.30 -11.23 -14.71
CA ASP A 46 5.65 -10.02 -15.43
C ASP A 46 5.09 -8.77 -14.74
N HIS A 47 5.44 -7.61 -15.27
CA HIS A 47 4.93 -6.31 -14.84
C HIS A 47 5.05 -6.06 -13.34
N LEU A 48 6.20 -6.41 -12.77
CA LEU A 48 6.48 -6.21 -11.35
C LEU A 48 6.46 -4.72 -10.98
N ILE A 49 5.60 -4.37 -10.03
CA ILE A 49 5.58 -3.09 -9.34
C ILE A 49 6.16 -3.31 -7.93
N GLU A 50 7.28 -2.65 -7.66
CA GLU A 50 7.82 -2.49 -6.31
C GLU A 50 7.22 -1.23 -5.67
N LEU A 51 6.58 -1.41 -4.51
CA LEU A 51 5.91 -0.34 -3.80
C LEU A 51 6.77 0.24 -2.67
N ALA A 52 6.34 1.40 -2.15
CA ALA A 52 7.04 2.16 -1.14
C ALA A 52 7.58 1.27 0.00
N PRO A 53 8.85 1.44 0.40
CA PRO A 53 9.43 0.70 1.53
C PRO A 53 8.84 1.18 2.86
N ASN A 54 9.18 0.48 3.96
CA ASN A 54 8.79 0.82 5.33
C ASN A 54 7.27 0.85 5.57
N ALA A 55 6.88 1.14 6.81
CA ALA A 55 5.48 1.25 7.17
C ALA A 55 4.74 2.31 6.34
N PRO A 56 3.50 2.02 5.91
CA PRO A 56 2.72 2.94 5.08
C PRO A 56 2.18 4.14 5.86
N LEU A 57 2.11 4.03 7.19
CA LEU A 57 1.64 5.08 8.08
C LEU A 57 2.77 5.61 8.96
N ALA A 58 2.71 6.89 9.30
CA ALA A 58 3.63 7.52 10.24
C ALA A 58 2.93 8.64 11.01
N LYS A 59 3.38 8.86 12.25
CA LYS A 59 3.08 10.09 12.99
C LYS A 59 4.11 11.13 12.57
N LEU A 60 3.67 12.26 12.05
CA LEU A 60 4.56 13.37 11.68
C LEU A 60 4.04 14.64 12.35
N ALA A 61 4.94 15.43 12.96
CA ALA A 61 4.55 16.73 13.50
C ALA A 61 4.30 17.74 12.37
N SER A 62 5.01 17.57 11.26
CA SER A 62 4.91 18.37 10.05
C SER A 62 4.94 17.50 8.79
N PRO A 63 4.20 17.85 7.72
CA PRO A 63 4.26 17.16 6.43
C PRO A 63 5.63 17.28 5.73
N ASN A 64 6.60 18.01 6.30
CA ASN A 64 7.98 18.10 5.81
C ASN A 64 8.96 17.21 6.60
N ASP A 65 8.52 16.58 7.69
CA ASP A 65 9.38 15.73 8.50
C ASP A 65 9.81 14.47 7.72
N PRO A 66 11.03 13.98 7.91
CA PRO A 66 11.51 12.78 7.22
C PRO A 66 10.61 11.58 7.54
N TRP A 67 10.34 10.74 6.54
CA TRP A 67 9.56 9.52 6.77
C TRP A 67 10.36 8.55 7.66
N PRO A 68 9.76 7.97 8.72
CA PRO A 68 10.46 7.03 9.59
C PRO A 68 11.00 5.82 8.82
N THR A 69 12.28 5.51 9.05
CA THR A 69 12.96 4.34 8.47
C THR A 69 13.12 3.18 9.47
N THR A 70 12.74 3.40 10.73
CA THR A 70 12.71 2.38 11.77
C THR A 70 11.71 1.28 11.43
N LEU A 71 12.00 0.05 11.88
CA LEU A 71 11.11 -1.08 11.66
C LEU A 71 9.72 -0.80 12.24
N ALA A 72 8.66 -1.27 11.57
CA ALA A 72 7.30 -0.97 12.03
C ALA A 72 7.06 -1.49 13.45
N ARG A 73 7.58 -2.67 13.81
CA ARG A 73 7.45 -3.23 15.17
C ARG A 73 8.03 -2.33 16.25
N GLU A 74 9.19 -1.74 16.01
CA GLU A 74 9.88 -0.80 16.90
C GLU A 74 9.12 0.54 16.98
N SER A 75 8.48 0.92 15.88
CA SER A 75 7.63 2.11 15.78
C SER A 75 6.25 1.90 16.43
N GLY A 76 5.97 0.73 17.01
CA GLY A 76 4.73 0.44 17.74
C GLY A 76 3.62 -0.20 16.91
N PHE A 77 3.89 -0.60 15.66
CA PHE A 77 2.93 -1.38 14.88
C PHE A 77 2.74 -2.78 15.47
N ARG A 78 1.52 -3.29 15.38
CA ARG A 78 1.17 -4.66 15.78
C ARG A 78 0.30 -5.30 14.70
N PHE A 79 0.77 -6.40 14.12
CA PHE A 79 -0.04 -7.22 13.24
C PHE A 79 -1.11 -7.95 14.04
N LEU A 80 -2.37 -7.84 13.61
CA LEU A 80 -3.53 -8.45 14.25
C LEU A 80 -4.04 -9.66 13.45
N GLY A 81 -3.26 -10.14 12.48
CA GLY A 81 -3.64 -11.22 11.57
C GLY A 81 -4.41 -10.73 10.35
N TYR A 82 -5.06 -11.65 9.67
CA TYR A 82 -5.90 -11.37 8.52
C TYR A 82 -7.19 -12.18 8.58
N LYS A 83 -8.19 -11.76 7.82
CA LYS A 83 -9.44 -12.51 7.60
C LYS A 83 -9.62 -12.75 6.12
N LEU A 84 -10.25 -13.86 5.77
CA LEU A 84 -10.64 -14.16 4.39
C LEU A 84 -12.14 -13.91 4.22
N ASP A 85 -12.52 -13.30 3.10
CA ASP A 85 -13.92 -13.18 2.70
C ASP A 85 -14.45 -14.46 2.03
N ALA A 86 -15.69 -14.42 1.55
CA ALA A 86 -16.32 -15.54 0.84
C ALA A 86 -15.59 -15.94 -0.46
N LYS A 87 -14.80 -15.03 -1.05
CA LYS A 87 -13.96 -15.25 -2.24
C LYS A 87 -12.52 -15.61 -1.87
N GLN A 88 -12.23 -15.87 -0.60
CA GLN A 88 -10.89 -16.13 -0.07
C GLN A 88 -9.91 -14.96 -0.26
N GLN A 89 -10.42 -13.73 -0.38
CA GLN A 89 -9.60 -12.52 -0.48
C GLN A 89 -9.24 -12.03 0.92
N PRO A 90 -7.95 -11.72 1.20
CA PRO A 90 -7.52 -11.32 2.53
C PRO A 90 -7.80 -9.85 2.82
N THR A 91 -8.23 -9.59 4.06
CA THR A 91 -8.13 -8.28 4.71
C THR A 91 -7.09 -8.40 5.82
N PHE A 92 -5.94 -7.75 5.64
CA PHE A 92 -4.88 -7.69 6.65
C PHE A 92 -5.24 -6.65 7.70
N ARG A 93 -4.96 -6.95 8.98
CA ARG A 93 -5.35 -6.09 10.10
C ARG A 93 -4.13 -5.77 10.94
N TYR A 94 -3.94 -4.51 11.27
CA TYR A 94 -2.87 -4.08 12.16
C TYR A 94 -3.28 -2.86 12.98
N SER A 95 -2.65 -2.64 14.13
CA SER A 95 -2.85 -1.44 14.94
C SER A 95 -1.60 -0.58 15.01
N PHE A 96 -1.79 0.72 15.11
CA PHE A 96 -0.74 1.71 15.27
C PHE A 96 -1.32 2.97 15.91
N SER A 97 -0.65 3.56 16.90
CA SER A 97 -0.97 4.90 17.42
C SER A 97 -2.46 5.18 17.75
N GLY A 98 -3.16 4.24 18.39
CA GLY A 98 -4.59 4.40 18.75
C GLY A 98 -5.59 4.13 17.62
N VAL A 99 -5.11 3.73 16.44
CA VAL A 99 -5.95 3.30 15.32
C VAL A 99 -5.76 1.82 14.99
N THR A 100 -6.81 1.23 14.43
CA THR A 100 -6.77 -0.05 13.73
C THR A 100 -6.90 0.20 12.24
N VAL A 101 -6.13 -0.52 11.45
CA VAL A 101 -6.15 -0.47 9.99
C VAL A 101 -6.56 -1.81 9.45
N GLU A 102 -7.51 -1.79 8.52
CA GLU A 102 -7.85 -2.90 7.64
C GLU A 102 -7.34 -2.57 6.24
N ASP A 103 -6.50 -3.46 5.71
CA ASP A 103 -5.83 -3.33 4.42
C ASP A 103 -6.30 -4.46 3.50
N GLN A 104 -7.15 -4.09 2.54
CA GLN A 104 -7.85 -5.03 1.68
C GLN A 104 -7.45 -4.82 0.23
N PRO A 105 -6.51 -5.62 -0.29
CA PRO A 105 -6.27 -5.73 -1.73
C PRO A 105 -7.36 -6.58 -2.40
N THR A 106 -7.82 -6.13 -3.57
CA THR A 106 -8.85 -6.80 -4.39
C THR A 106 -8.52 -6.64 -5.87
N PRO A 107 -8.70 -7.69 -6.70
CA PRO A 107 -8.49 -7.57 -8.14
C PRO A 107 -9.60 -6.73 -8.79
N LEU A 108 -9.22 -5.89 -9.74
CA LEU A 108 -10.11 -5.14 -10.62
C LEU A 108 -9.95 -5.65 -12.05
N LYS A 109 -10.74 -6.66 -12.43
CA LYS A 109 -10.77 -7.18 -13.79
C LYS A 109 -11.74 -6.35 -14.64
N ALA A 110 -11.22 -5.68 -15.66
CA ALA A 110 -12.04 -5.07 -16.70
C ALA A 110 -12.23 -6.05 -17.86
N ASP A 111 -13.39 -5.98 -18.52
CA ASP A 111 -13.70 -6.81 -19.67
C ASP A 111 -12.67 -6.63 -20.79
N GLY A 112 -12.25 -7.74 -21.40
CA GLY A 112 -11.27 -7.74 -22.50
C GLY A 112 -9.81 -7.52 -22.08
N GLN A 113 -9.51 -7.23 -20.81
CA GLN A 113 -8.13 -7.07 -20.36
C GLN A 113 -7.49 -8.42 -19.97
N PRO A 114 -6.25 -8.73 -20.40
CA PRO A 114 -5.61 -10.02 -20.09
C PRO A 114 -5.27 -10.17 -18.61
N PHE A 115 -5.00 -9.06 -17.92
CA PHE A 115 -4.64 -9.01 -16.50
C PHE A 115 -5.54 -8.04 -15.73
N ALA A 116 -5.78 -8.30 -14.45
CA ALA A 116 -6.53 -7.38 -13.60
C ALA A 116 -5.65 -6.26 -13.04
N SER A 117 -6.22 -5.07 -12.89
CA SER A 117 -5.69 -4.05 -11.97
C SER A 117 -5.79 -4.51 -10.52
N LEU A 118 -5.14 -3.83 -9.57
CA LEU A 118 -5.33 -4.09 -8.14
C LEU A 118 -5.93 -2.86 -7.46
N ARG A 119 -7.00 -3.02 -6.68
CA ARG A 119 -7.49 -2.00 -5.75
C ARG A 119 -7.11 -2.37 -4.34
N ARG A 120 -6.40 -1.48 -3.65
CA ARG A 120 -6.14 -1.56 -2.22
C ARG A 120 -7.04 -0.57 -1.49
N THR A 121 -7.83 -1.07 -0.56
CA THR A 121 -8.67 -0.26 0.33
C THR A 121 -8.06 -0.27 1.73
N LEU A 122 -7.70 0.90 2.24
CA LEU A 122 -7.25 1.12 3.61
C LEU A 122 -8.38 1.74 4.41
N THR A 123 -8.92 0.99 5.36
CA THR A 123 -9.86 1.51 6.35
C THR A 123 -9.13 1.75 7.66
N VAL A 124 -9.01 3.00 8.07
CA VAL A 124 -8.39 3.40 9.34
C VAL A 124 -9.51 3.80 10.29
N ALA A 125 -9.57 3.19 11.47
CA ALA A 125 -10.61 3.46 12.46
C ALA A 125 -10.01 3.61 13.87
N GLY A 126 -10.62 4.46 14.69
CA GLY A 126 -10.20 4.74 16.06
C GLY A 126 -9.93 6.22 16.28
N SER A 127 -8.99 6.51 17.17
CA SER A 127 -8.62 7.88 17.53
C SER A 127 -7.10 7.99 17.53
N ALA A 128 -6.57 8.64 16.50
CA ALA A 128 -5.15 8.93 16.42
C ALA A 128 -4.76 9.90 17.54
N THR A 129 -3.68 9.59 18.25
CA THR A 129 -3.16 10.42 19.35
C THR A 129 -2.30 11.59 18.86
N GLU A 130 -1.86 11.54 17.60
CA GLU A 130 -0.97 12.51 16.94
C GLU A 130 -1.36 12.61 15.45
N PRO A 131 -0.92 13.65 14.71
CA PRO A 131 -1.20 13.76 13.28
C PRO A 131 -0.65 12.56 12.51
N LEU A 132 -1.55 11.86 11.84
CA LEU A 132 -1.27 10.61 11.13
C LEU A 132 -1.20 10.88 9.64
N TYR A 133 -0.15 10.38 8.99
CA TYR A 133 0.05 10.48 7.55
C TYR A 133 0.16 9.11 6.93
N TYR A 134 -0.31 9.00 5.69
CA TYR A 134 -0.17 7.85 4.83
C TYR A 134 0.77 8.20 3.67
N ARG A 135 1.82 7.39 3.47
CA ARG A 135 2.72 7.51 2.31
C ARG A 135 2.20 6.63 1.20
N ALA A 136 1.41 7.25 0.31
CA ALA A 136 0.73 6.59 -0.80
C ALA A 136 1.70 6.07 -1.85
N ALA A 137 2.81 6.79 -2.10
CA ALA A 137 3.79 6.40 -3.10
C ALA A 137 5.19 6.97 -2.78
N VAL A 138 6.21 6.27 -3.27
CA VAL A 138 7.61 6.73 -3.34
C VAL A 138 8.16 6.30 -4.70
N ALA A 139 8.71 7.23 -5.47
CA ALA A 139 9.27 6.94 -6.79
C ALA A 139 10.39 7.92 -7.16
N SER A 140 11.17 7.59 -8.18
CA SER A 140 12.20 8.51 -8.71
C SER A 140 11.54 9.71 -9.42
N LYS A 141 10.35 9.49 -9.98
CA LYS A 141 9.47 10.51 -10.56
C LYS A 141 8.01 10.19 -10.27
N ILE A 142 7.24 11.17 -9.81
CA ILE A 142 5.77 11.09 -9.73
C ILE A 142 5.20 12.25 -10.53
N GLU A 143 4.46 11.93 -11.58
CA GLU A 143 3.82 12.92 -12.46
C GLU A 143 2.32 12.94 -12.17
N LYS A 144 1.79 14.09 -11.74
CA LYS A 144 0.34 14.26 -11.61
C LYS A 144 -0.28 14.38 -13.00
N LEU A 145 -1.19 13.47 -13.33
CA LEU A 145 -1.94 13.46 -14.60
C LEU A 145 -3.26 14.21 -14.47
N ALA A 146 -3.96 13.96 -13.36
CA ALA A 146 -5.21 14.62 -12.99
C ALA A 146 -5.34 14.63 -11.45
N GLU A 147 -6.43 15.17 -10.93
CA GLU A 147 -6.72 15.08 -9.49
C GLU A 147 -6.84 13.60 -9.06
N GLY A 148 -6.01 13.19 -8.10
CA GLY A 148 -5.97 11.80 -7.63
C GLY A 148 -5.34 10.81 -8.61
N GLU A 149 -4.83 11.23 -9.77
CA GLU A 149 -4.21 10.32 -10.76
C GLU A 149 -2.75 10.67 -11.01
N TYR A 150 -1.86 9.69 -10.80
CA TYR A 150 -0.41 9.90 -10.83
C TYR A 150 0.28 8.81 -11.65
N LYS A 151 1.23 9.17 -12.50
CA LYS A 151 2.13 8.25 -13.19
C LYS A 151 3.45 8.14 -12.44
N LEU A 152 3.88 6.92 -12.13
CA LEU A 152 5.07 6.65 -11.33
C LEU A 152 6.17 6.05 -12.21
N ASP A 153 7.33 6.70 -12.19
CA ASP A 153 8.54 6.32 -12.93
C ASP A 153 8.32 6.09 -14.45
N GLY A 154 7.21 6.59 -15.00
CA GLY A 154 6.84 6.38 -16.40
C GLY A 154 6.22 5.01 -16.70
N PHE A 155 6.07 4.12 -15.71
CA PHE A 155 5.71 2.71 -15.92
C PHE A 155 4.26 2.37 -15.60
N TRP A 156 3.69 2.92 -14.53
CA TRP A 156 2.35 2.56 -14.07
C TRP A 156 1.62 3.78 -13.52
N THR A 157 0.29 3.70 -13.52
CA THR A 157 -0.61 4.75 -13.07
C THR A 157 -1.27 4.34 -11.76
N MET A 158 -1.29 5.25 -10.79
CA MET A 158 -2.02 5.13 -9.55
C MET A 158 -3.23 6.04 -9.56
N LYS A 159 -4.41 5.52 -9.22
CA LYS A 159 -5.55 6.35 -8.82
C LYS A 159 -5.74 6.30 -7.31
N LEU A 160 -5.65 7.46 -6.67
CA LEU A 160 -5.83 7.64 -5.24
C LEU A 160 -7.15 8.39 -5.00
N ASN A 161 -8.03 7.78 -4.21
CA ASN A 161 -9.17 8.46 -3.62
C ASN A 161 -8.95 8.53 -2.11
N ALA A 162 -8.89 9.76 -1.59
CA ALA A 162 -8.82 10.04 -0.16
C ALA A 162 -9.59 11.33 0.11
N THR A 163 -10.27 11.40 1.25
CA THR A 163 -11.08 12.56 1.63
C THR A 163 -10.23 13.63 2.30
N ASN A 164 -10.33 14.86 1.81
CA ASN A 164 -9.89 16.06 2.53
C ASN A 164 -11.12 16.76 3.13
N ASN A 165 -11.12 16.98 4.45
CA ASN A 165 -12.25 17.61 5.13
C ASN A 165 -12.36 19.12 4.85
N ASN A 166 -11.31 19.75 4.32
CA ASN A 166 -11.25 21.20 4.09
C ASN A 166 -11.51 21.62 2.63
N GLY A 167 -11.89 20.67 1.77
CA GLY A 167 -11.96 20.89 0.32
C GLY A 167 -10.57 20.95 -0.32
N GLY A 168 -10.47 20.54 -1.59
CA GLY A 168 -9.21 20.45 -2.33
C GLY A 168 -8.53 19.08 -2.22
N GLU A 169 -7.40 18.96 -2.91
CA GLU A 169 -6.70 17.67 -3.06
C GLU A 169 -6.20 17.13 -1.72
N ALA A 170 -6.44 15.86 -1.45
CA ALA A 170 -6.06 15.21 -0.20
C ALA A 170 -4.57 14.83 -0.13
N ALA A 171 -3.87 14.84 -1.25
CA ALA A 171 -2.50 14.37 -1.36
C ALA A 171 -1.53 15.51 -1.64
N THR A 172 -0.32 15.43 -1.09
CA THR A 172 0.76 16.40 -1.30
C THR A 172 1.98 15.68 -1.86
N LEU A 173 2.51 16.20 -2.97
CA LEU A 173 3.79 15.79 -3.53
C LEU A 173 4.92 16.54 -2.83
N ARG A 174 5.95 15.79 -2.39
CA ARG A 174 7.18 16.38 -1.85
C ARG A 174 8.40 15.63 -2.35
N GLN A 175 9.55 16.30 -2.29
CA GLN A 175 10.85 15.66 -2.46
C GLN A 175 11.46 15.36 -1.09
N ALA A 176 11.92 14.13 -0.90
CA ALA A 176 12.62 13.71 0.30
C ALA A 176 13.63 12.60 -0.05
N GLY A 177 14.87 12.71 0.45
CA GLY A 177 15.90 11.69 0.24
C GLY A 177 16.22 11.41 -1.24
N GLY A 178 16.12 12.41 -2.12
CA GLY A 178 16.38 12.26 -3.56
C GLY A 178 15.26 11.56 -4.35
N LYS A 179 14.10 11.30 -3.72
CA LYS A 179 12.92 10.72 -4.36
C LYS A 179 11.70 11.63 -4.19
N TRP A 180 10.66 11.37 -4.97
CA TRP A 180 9.34 11.94 -4.78
C TRP A 180 8.52 11.05 -3.85
N GLU A 181 7.78 11.67 -2.94
CA GLU A 181 6.80 11.02 -2.09
C GLU A 181 5.42 11.66 -2.29
N LEU A 182 4.38 10.82 -2.33
CA LEU A 182 2.99 11.27 -2.27
C LEU A 182 2.45 11.00 -0.86
N LEU A 183 2.17 12.08 -0.11
CA LEU A 183 1.67 12.00 1.26
C LEU A 183 0.20 12.36 1.35
N VAL A 184 -0.53 11.66 2.22
CA VAL A 184 -1.95 11.89 2.47
C VAL A 184 -2.15 12.04 3.98
N PRO A 185 -2.62 13.19 4.49
CA PRO A 185 -3.06 13.31 5.87
C PRO A 185 -4.26 12.40 6.14
N VAL A 186 -4.21 11.59 7.18
CA VAL A 186 -5.29 10.66 7.54
C VAL A 186 -6.24 11.35 8.52
N ASN A 187 -7.32 11.93 7.99
CA ASN A 187 -8.33 12.62 8.78
C ASN A 187 -9.46 11.66 9.21
N LEU A 188 -9.53 11.33 10.49
CA LEU A 188 -10.54 10.44 11.07
C LEU A 188 -11.85 11.18 11.41
N SER A 189 -12.52 11.76 10.41
CA SER A 189 -13.84 12.39 10.63
C SER A 189 -14.84 11.35 11.13
N GLY A 190 -15.37 11.55 12.34
CA GLY A 190 -16.24 10.55 12.99
C GLY A 190 -15.52 9.26 13.39
N GLY A 191 -14.20 9.29 13.58
CA GLY A 191 -13.40 8.14 14.05
C GLY A 191 -13.05 7.12 12.97
N LYS A 192 -13.25 7.45 11.68
CA LYS A 192 -12.92 6.57 10.55
C LYS A 192 -12.42 7.37 9.35
N ALA A 193 -11.47 6.80 8.61
CA ALA A 193 -11.05 7.26 7.29
C ALA A 193 -10.97 6.04 6.35
N VAL A 194 -11.27 6.26 5.07
CA VAL A 194 -11.11 5.25 4.02
C VAL A 194 -10.30 5.86 2.89
N LEU A 195 -9.24 5.17 2.47
CA LEU A 195 -8.42 5.53 1.32
C LEU A 195 -8.44 4.37 0.34
N THR A 196 -8.55 4.65 -0.95
CA THR A 196 -8.44 3.62 -2.00
C THR A 196 -7.33 3.96 -2.97
N GLN A 197 -6.52 2.97 -3.31
CA GLN A 197 -5.49 3.06 -4.34
C GLN A 197 -5.73 1.99 -5.40
N ASP A 198 -5.84 2.42 -6.65
CA ASP A 198 -5.84 1.52 -7.79
C ASP A 198 -4.46 1.54 -8.45
N TYR A 199 -3.85 0.37 -8.58
CA TYR A 199 -2.60 0.13 -9.30
C TYR A 199 -2.95 -0.34 -10.71
N MET A 200 -2.64 0.51 -11.69
CA MET A 200 -2.96 0.32 -13.11
C MET A 200 -1.67 0.29 -13.92
N TRP A 201 -1.53 -0.70 -14.79
CA TRP A 201 -0.40 -0.85 -15.70
C TRP A 201 -0.63 -0.07 -16.99
#